data_AF-A0A6S7EEU0-F1
#
_entry.id   AF-A0A6S7EEU0-F1
#
_cell.length_a   1.000
_cell.length_b   1.000
_cell.length_c   1.000
_cell.angle_alpha   90.00
_cell.angle_beta   90.00
_cell.angle_gamma   90.00
#
_symmetry.space_group_name_H-M   'P 1'
#
loop_
_entity.id
_entity.type
_entity.pdbx_description
1 polymer ?
#
loop_
_entity_poly.entity_id
_entity_poly.type
_entity_poly.pdbx_seq_one_letter_code
_entity_poly.pdbx_strand_id
1 'polypeptide(L)'
;MKRTLSAGIRLALAACLIFAALFAVVGGWTTGYSLESVIWLALTGAIFGAIGAPAIEPKAFRYPALWQVGCAVAGCLLVAALLGAGIDGYLLAVALGVLLGYLAPYWITRVTGP
;
A
#
# COMPACT_ATOMS: atom_id res chain seq x y z
N MET A 1 -21.54 -9.81 20.51
CA MET A 1 -21.11 -10.63 19.35
C MET A 1 -19.73 -10.16 18.88
N LYS A 2 -18.66 -10.91 19.15
CA LYS A 2 -17.33 -10.62 18.55
C LYS A 2 -17.37 -11.09 17.09
N ARG A 3 -17.47 -10.16 16.12
CA ARG A 3 -17.29 -10.51 14.71
C ARG A 3 -15.83 -10.95 14.52
N THR A 4 -15.62 -12.24 14.32
CA THR A 4 -14.33 -12.79 13.94
C THR A 4 -14.00 -12.33 12.51
N LEU A 5 -12.81 -11.77 12.32
CA LEU A 5 -12.31 -11.40 10.99
C LEU A 5 -12.13 -12.66 10.13
N SER A 6 -12.48 -12.59 8.83
CA SER A 6 -12.23 -13.67 7.87
C SER A 6 -10.74 -13.95 7.73
N ALA A 7 -10.39 -15.16 7.28
CA ALA A 7 -9.00 -15.52 7.01
C ALA A 7 -8.37 -14.60 5.96
N GLY A 8 -9.12 -14.22 4.91
CA GLY A 8 -8.67 -13.28 3.88
C GLY A 8 -8.36 -11.89 4.44
N ILE A 9 -9.22 -11.35 5.31
CA ILE A 9 -8.94 -10.05 5.96
C ILE A 9 -7.69 -10.12 6.84
N ARG A 10 -7.47 -11.23 7.57
CA ARG A 10 -6.24 -11.40 8.36
C ARG A 10 -5.00 -11.44 7.48
N LEU A 11 -5.07 -12.11 6.33
CA LEU A 11 -3.98 -12.16 5.36
C LEU A 11 -3.70 -10.79 4.74
N ALA A 12 -4.75 -10.01 4.41
CA ALA A 12 -4.59 -8.65 3.93
C ALA A 12 -3.95 -7.73 4.99
N LEU A 13 -4.36 -7.86 6.26
CA LEU A 13 -3.72 -7.13 7.37
C LEU A 13 -2.25 -7.53 7.55
N ALA A 14 -1.94 -8.82 7.44
CA ALA A 14 -0.56 -9.30 7.48
C ALA A 14 0.28 -8.70 6.34
N ALA A 15 -0.27 -8.61 5.13
CA ALA A 15 0.40 -7.95 4.01
C ALA A 15 0.67 -6.46 4.31
N CYS A 16 -0.31 -5.73 4.86
CA CYS A 16 -0.09 -4.34 5.30
C CYS A 16 1.03 -4.23 6.33
N LEU A 17 1.06 -5.12 7.34
CA LEU A 17 2.10 -5.12 8.37
C LEU A 17 3.49 -5.46 7.81
N ILE A 18 3.57 -6.44 6.91
CA ILE A 18 4.83 -6.81 6.25
C ILE A 18 5.37 -5.63 5.44
N PHE A 19 4.54 -4.98 4.62
CA PHE A 19 4.99 -3.83 3.85
C PHE A 19 5.33 -2.63 4.75
N ALA A 20 4.58 -2.40 5.83
CA ALA A 20 4.92 -1.36 6.81
C ALA A 20 6.31 -1.57 7.41
N ALA A 21 6.60 -2.80 7.84
CA ALA A 21 7.92 -3.15 8.37
C ALA A 21 9.02 -3.01 7.31
N LEU A 22 8.78 -3.48 6.08
CA LEU A 22 9.74 -3.37 4.99
C LEU A 22 10.06 -1.90 4.66
N PHE A 23 9.06 -1.05 4.54
CA PHE A 23 9.29 0.38 4.28
C PHE A 23 9.97 1.08 5.46
N ALA A 24 9.61 0.77 6.70
CA ALA A 24 10.27 1.34 7.86
C ALA A 24 11.76 0.95 7.95
N VAL A 25 12.09 -0.32 7.70
CA VAL A 25 13.47 -0.82 7.75
C VAL A 25 14.29 -0.33 6.56
N VAL A 26 13.80 -0.53 5.33
CA VAL A 26 14.54 -0.18 4.11
C VAL A 26 14.57 1.33 3.89
N GLY A 27 13.44 2.01 4.10
CA GLY A 27 13.38 3.47 4.02
C GLY A 27 14.15 4.14 5.16
N GLY A 28 14.07 3.61 6.38
CA GLY A 28 14.82 4.15 7.51
C GLY A 28 16.34 4.05 7.31
N TRP A 29 16.81 3.00 6.62
CA TRP A 29 18.21 2.90 6.22
C TRP A 29 18.65 4.05 5.30
N THR A 30 17.79 4.50 4.38
CA THR A 30 18.15 5.52 3.38
C THR A 30 17.87 6.95 3.83
N THR A 31 16.82 7.17 4.62
CA THR A 31 16.37 8.50 5.07
C THR A 31 16.71 8.81 6.53
N GLY A 32 17.16 7.81 7.30
CA GLY A 32 17.38 7.89 8.75
C GLY A 32 16.19 7.39 9.59
N TYR A 33 16.46 7.06 10.84
CA TYR A 33 15.52 6.45 11.80
C TYR A 33 14.92 7.45 12.80
N SER A 34 14.58 8.66 12.36
CA SER A 34 13.79 9.54 13.21
C SER A 34 12.40 8.90 13.46
N LEU A 35 11.80 9.13 14.63
CA LEU A 35 10.48 8.57 14.95
C LEU A 35 9.44 8.99 13.90
N GLU A 36 9.49 10.24 13.46
CA GLU A 36 8.63 10.79 12.43
C GLU A 36 8.82 10.05 11.09
N SER A 37 10.07 9.89 10.64
CA SER A 37 10.39 9.16 9.40
C SER A 37 9.88 7.72 9.44
N VAL A 38 10.08 7.02 10.56
CA VAL A 38 9.63 5.63 10.73
C VAL A 38 8.11 5.53 10.66
N ILE A 39 7.37 6.45 11.30
CA ILE A 39 5.91 6.47 11.25
C ILE A 39 5.42 6.66 9.81
N TRP A 40 5.95 7.65 9.10
CA TRP A 40 5.52 7.94 7.73
C TRP A 40 5.88 6.82 6.75
N LEU A 41 7.08 6.24 6.88
CA LEU A 41 7.50 5.10 6.07
C LEU A 41 6.62 3.88 6.33
N ALA A 42 6.34 3.56 7.60
CA ALA A 42 5.46 2.46 7.97
C ALA A 42 4.04 2.65 7.43
N LEU A 43 3.49 3.88 7.53
CA LEU A 43 2.18 4.21 6.99
C LEU A 43 2.14 4.04 5.46
N THR A 44 3.18 4.54 4.78
CA THR A 44 3.34 4.40 3.33
C THR A 44 3.37 2.93 2.92
N GLY A 45 4.18 2.12 3.60
CA GLY A 45 4.25 0.68 3.37
C GLY A 45 2.91 -0.01 3.63
N ALA A 46 2.22 0.30 4.73
CA ALA A 46 0.91 -0.26 5.04
C ALA A 46 -0.11 0.01 3.93
N ILE A 47 -0.11 1.22 3.37
CA ILE A 47 -0.98 1.61 2.25
C ILE A 47 -0.64 0.84 0.99
N PHE A 48 0.65 0.66 0.66
CA PHE A 48 1.05 -0.19 -0.46
C PHE A 48 0.63 -1.65 -0.28
N GLY A 49 0.79 -2.22 0.92
CA GLY A 49 0.30 -3.56 1.23
C GLY A 49 -1.23 -3.69 1.08
N ALA A 50 -1.98 -2.62 1.39
CA ALA A 50 -3.42 -2.59 1.24
C ALA A 50 -3.90 -2.66 -0.22
N ILE A 51 -3.05 -2.39 -1.22
CA ILE A 51 -3.37 -2.58 -2.65
C ILE A 51 -3.73 -4.04 -2.94
N GLY A 52 -3.12 -4.98 -2.23
CA GLY A 52 -3.40 -6.42 -2.39
C GLY A 52 -4.75 -6.86 -1.80
N ALA A 53 -5.38 -6.06 -0.94
CA ALA A 53 -6.55 -6.50 -0.17
C ALA A 53 -7.72 -6.99 -1.03
N PRO A 54 -8.09 -6.32 -2.16
CA PRO A 54 -9.19 -6.80 -3.00
C PRO A 54 -8.87 -8.07 -3.80
N ALA A 55 -7.59 -8.38 -4.02
CA ALA A 55 -7.20 -9.64 -4.62
C ALA A 55 -7.23 -10.81 -3.61
N ILE A 56 -6.94 -10.51 -2.33
CA ILE A 56 -6.95 -11.48 -1.24
C ILE A 56 -8.37 -11.83 -0.77
N GLU A 57 -9.24 -10.83 -0.60
CA GLU A 57 -10.63 -11.01 -0.18
C GLU A 57 -11.58 -10.21 -1.11
N PRO A 58 -11.84 -10.69 -2.34
CA PRO A 58 -12.63 -9.94 -3.32
C PRO A 58 -14.05 -9.61 -2.84
N LYS A 59 -14.64 -10.50 -2.03
CA LYS A 59 -16.02 -10.35 -1.53
C LYS A 59 -16.18 -9.18 -0.55
N ALA A 60 -15.09 -8.70 0.04
CA ALA A 60 -15.13 -7.55 0.95
C ALA A 60 -15.16 -6.19 0.22
N PHE A 61 -14.89 -6.15 -1.10
CA PHE A 61 -14.73 -4.91 -1.85
C PHE A 61 -15.75 -4.80 -2.97
N ARG A 62 -16.68 -3.83 -2.85
CA ARG A 62 -17.64 -3.51 -3.91
C ARG A 62 -16.98 -2.93 -5.17
N TYR A 63 -15.91 -2.17 -4.99
CA TYR A 63 -15.17 -1.48 -6.06
C TYR A 63 -13.65 -1.75 -5.93
N PRO A 64 -13.18 -2.95 -6.29
CA PRO A 64 -11.80 -3.38 -6.06
C PRO A 64 -10.77 -2.48 -6.75
N ALA A 65 -11.00 -2.12 -8.02
CA ALA A 65 -10.09 -1.25 -8.77
C ALA A 65 -9.95 0.14 -8.14
N LEU A 66 -11.05 0.73 -7.64
CA LEU A 66 -11.01 2.04 -7.00
C LEU A 66 -10.20 2.02 -5.70
N TRP A 67 -10.32 0.93 -4.92
CA TRP A 67 -9.50 0.72 -3.73
C TRP A 67 -8.01 0.63 -4.09
N GLN A 68 -7.67 -0.19 -5.09
CA GLN A 68 -6.29 -0.40 -5.52
C GLN A 68 -5.64 0.88 -6.04
N VAL A 69 -6.36 1.63 -6.89
CA VAL A 69 -5.93 2.96 -7.37
C VAL A 69 -5.81 3.95 -6.21
N GLY A 70 -6.79 4.02 -5.32
CA GLY A 70 -6.78 4.93 -4.18
C GLY A 70 -5.57 4.70 -3.26
N CYS A 71 -5.32 3.45 -2.88
CA CYS A 71 -4.15 3.07 -2.09
C CYS A 71 -2.83 3.36 -2.83
N ALA A 72 -2.73 3.00 -4.11
CA ALA A 72 -1.52 3.24 -4.89
C ALA A 72 -1.21 4.74 -5.03
N VAL A 73 -2.20 5.57 -5.34
CA VAL A 73 -2.05 7.03 -5.40
C VAL A 73 -1.68 7.61 -4.04
N ALA A 74 -2.36 7.21 -2.97
CA ALA A 74 -2.04 7.68 -1.62
C ALA A 74 -0.60 7.32 -1.21
N GLY A 75 -0.17 6.08 -1.48
CA GLY A 75 1.20 5.62 -1.22
C GLY A 75 2.23 6.43 -2.01
N CYS A 76 2.02 6.62 -3.32
CA CYS A 76 2.92 7.41 -4.16
C CYS A 76 2.98 8.89 -3.72
N LEU A 77 1.85 9.49 -3.33
CA LEU A 77 1.81 10.86 -2.84
C LEU A 77 2.56 11.01 -1.51
N LEU A 78 2.45 10.04 -0.61
CA LEU A 78 3.23 10.04 0.63
C LEU A 78 4.73 9.93 0.36
N VAL A 79 5.14 9.11 -0.62
CA VAL A 79 6.56 9.06 -1.05
C VAL A 79 7.01 10.41 -1.61
N ALA A 80 6.21 11.04 -2.48
CA ALA A 80 6.54 12.37 -3.01
C ALA A 80 6.67 13.42 -1.90
N ALA A 81 5.79 13.37 -0.89
CA ALA A 81 5.84 14.24 0.28
C ALA A 81 7.09 13.99 1.13
N LEU A 82 7.43 12.71 1.39
CA LEU A 82 8.61 12.32 2.17
C LEU A 82 9.92 12.75 1.51
N LEU A 83 9.96 12.74 0.17
CA LEU A 83 11.12 13.19 -0.60
C LEU A 83 11.16 14.72 -0.78
N GLY A 84 10.17 15.46 -0.27
CA GLY A 84 10.08 16.91 -0.45
C GLY A 84 9.96 17.32 -1.92
N ALA A 85 9.26 16.51 -2.73
CA ALA A 85 9.20 16.72 -4.17
C ALA A 85 8.46 18.02 -4.56
N GLY A 86 8.86 18.61 -5.69
CA GLY A 86 8.12 19.71 -6.32
C GLY A 86 6.85 19.23 -7.03
N ILE A 87 6.11 20.16 -7.65
CA ILE A 87 4.82 19.88 -8.31
C ILE A 87 4.91 18.76 -9.36
N ASP A 88 6.00 18.70 -10.12
CA ASP A 88 6.22 17.65 -11.13
C ASP A 88 6.33 16.26 -10.49
N GLY A 89 6.93 16.16 -9.30
CA GLY A 89 7.03 14.92 -8.55
C GLY A 89 5.67 14.45 -8.02
N TYR A 90 4.81 15.38 -7.60
CA TYR A 90 3.43 15.07 -7.23
C TYR A 90 2.58 14.61 -8.42
N LEU A 91 2.71 15.28 -9.58
CA LEU A 91 2.04 14.86 -10.82
C LEU A 91 2.50 13.45 -11.24
N LEU A 92 3.81 13.18 -11.18
CA LEU A 92 4.35 11.86 -11.44
C LEU A 92 3.84 10.82 -10.45
N ALA A 93 3.75 11.16 -9.16
CA ALA A 93 3.22 10.26 -8.14
C ALA A 93 1.75 9.89 -8.39
N VAL A 94 0.91 10.85 -8.83
CA VAL A 94 -0.47 10.55 -9.23
C VAL A 94 -0.50 9.64 -10.45
N ALA A 95 0.27 9.95 -11.49
CA ALA A 95 0.32 9.14 -12.71
C ALA A 95 0.78 7.69 -12.42
N LEU A 96 1.84 7.54 -11.63
CA LEU A 96 2.35 6.23 -11.21
C LEU A 96 1.36 5.49 -10.31
N GLY A 97 0.73 6.18 -9.35
CA GLY A 97 -0.27 5.57 -8.48
C GLY A 97 -1.48 5.06 -9.26
N VAL A 98 -1.99 5.85 -10.21
CA VAL A 98 -3.07 5.41 -11.10
C VAL A 98 -2.66 4.21 -11.92
N LEU A 99 -1.47 4.24 -12.53
CA LEU A 99 -0.96 3.14 -13.34
C LEU A 99 -0.78 1.86 -12.51
N LEU A 100 -0.11 1.95 -11.36
CA LEU A 100 0.15 0.82 -10.47
C LEU A 100 -1.14 0.19 -9.95
N GLY A 101 -2.08 1.02 -9.47
CA GLY A 101 -3.35 0.56 -8.93
C GLY A 101 -4.30 0.03 -10.00
N TYR A 102 -4.32 0.63 -11.19
CA TYR A 102 -5.14 0.14 -12.31
C TYR A 102 -4.63 -1.20 -12.82
N LEU A 103 -3.30 -1.38 -12.86
CA LEU A 103 -2.68 -2.63 -13.28
C LEU A 103 -2.61 -3.69 -12.17
N ALA A 104 -2.98 -3.37 -10.92
CA ALA A 104 -2.95 -4.27 -9.78
C ALA A 104 -3.58 -5.64 -10.02
N PRO A 105 -4.73 -5.76 -10.70
CA PRO A 105 -5.29 -7.07 -11.03
C PRO A 105 -4.37 -7.95 -11.89
N TYR A 106 -3.46 -7.39 -12.68
CA TYR A 106 -2.61 -8.18 -13.58
C TYR A 106 -1.33 -8.70 -12.91
N TRP A 107 -0.84 -8.04 -11.87
CA TRP A 107 0.40 -8.44 -11.16
C TRP A 107 0.16 -9.02 -9.76
N ILE A 108 -1.04 -8.88 -9.19
CA ILE A 108 -1.40 -9.49 -7.89
C ILE A 108 -2.08 -10.87 -8.07
N THR A 109 -2.58 -11.20 -9.25
CA THR A 109 -3.39 -12.40 -9.55
C THR A 109 -2.68 -13.75 -9.46
N ARG A 110 -1.40 -13.79 -9.09
CA ARG A 110 -0.63 -15.03 -8.96
C ARG A 110 -0.47 -15.53 -7.52
N VAL A 111 -1.05 -14.87 -6.52
CA VAL A 111 -0.96 -15.31 -5.12
C VAL A 111 -2.17 -16.18 -4.74
N THR A 112 -2.41 -17.27 -5.47
CA THR A 112 -3.20 -18.38 -4.95
C THR A 112 -2.26 -19.30 -4.19
N GLY A 113 -2.25 -19.18 -2.86
CA GLY A 113 -1.71 -20.24 -2.02
C GLY A 113 -2.49 -21.55 -2.24
N PRO A 114 -1.88 -22.71 -1.94
CA PRO A 114 -2.50 -24.03 -2.12
C PRO A 114 -3.84 -24.18 -1.39
#